data_AF-A0A2N2XI97-F1
#
_entry.id   AF-A0A2N2XI97-F1
#
_cell.length_a   1.000
_cell.length_b   1.000
_cell.length_c   1.000
_cell.angle_alpha   90.00
_cell.angle_beta   90.00
_cell.angle_gamma   90.00
#
_symmetry.space_group_name_H-M   'P 1'
#
loop_
_entity.id
_entity.type
_entity.pdbx_description
1 polymer ?
#
loop_
_entity_poly.entity_id
_entity_poly.type
_entity_poly.pdbx_seq_one_letter_code
_entity_poly.pdbx_strand_id
1 'polypeptide(L)'
;MKLGETLRNQTPLYTRVLMYLLMMVLIVSVFPREGKFQYEFRKGKPWMHENLVAPFDFAILKNPEEVEKEKAAVKMAALPYYRLDTTIRYTKQQTLGQQLDQLYPLEQENSLVETQNKLIHKVAFELADSIFGKGIISLVNSNKDPEHQGQIIVIRHNTASRKSLGDVMTIPQSFDYINKQLQANNLDGEEKLVKILENLPEPNLLYDAEFSKRDLDGQLATISGTRGMVQAGEKIINQGEVVNNESFMVLESLRRDYESQLGESSRFAFILAGQILLVAISISVLIFFLFFFRRDVFEDSKRTSLILLLIFMMVGSTSFLLRSNPD
;
A
#
# COMPACT_ATOMS: atom_id res chain seq x y z
N MET A 1 -10.53 -47.06 -69.88
CA MET A 1 -11.21 -45.92 -69.20
C MET A 1 -11.92 -46.39 -67.93
N LYS A 2 -11.18 -46.99 -66.97
CA LYS A 2 -11.67 -47.42 -65.65
C LYS A 2 -10.51 -47.45 -64.63
N LEU A 3 -9.75 -46.36 -64.56
CA LEU A 3 -8.70 -46.18 -63.54
C LEU A 3 -8.77 -44.82 -62.82
N GLY A 4 -9.79 -44.01 -63.09
CA GLY A 4 -9.96 -42.68 -62.48
C GLY A 4 -10.93 -42.63 -61.29
N GLU A 5 -11.68 -43.68 -61.00
CA GLU A 5 -12.76 -43.63 -59.99
C GLU A 5 -12.39 -44.25 -58.63
N THR A 6 -11.31 -45.01 -58.52
CA THR A 6 -10.95 -45.74 -57.28
C THR A 6 -9.97 -45.02 -56.36
N LEU A 7 -9.56 -43.79 -56.66
CA LEU A 7 -8.83 -42.91 -55.73
C LEU A 7 -9.74 -41.88 -55.06
N ARG A 8 -11.06 -42.11 -55.09
CA ARG A 8 -12.05 -41.23 -54.49
C ARG A 8 -12.37 -41.73 -53.08
N ASN A 9 -11.66 -41.13 -52.11
CA ASN A 9 -12.16 -40.91 -50.77
C ASN A 9 -12.22 -42.13 -49.82
N GLN A 10 -11.08 -42.78 -49.59
CA GLN A 10 -10.86 -43.52 -48.34
C GLN A 10 -10.00 -42.66 -47.41
N THR A 11 -10.61 -41.71 -46.70
CA THR A 11 -9.91 -41.11 -45.57
C THR A 11 -9.65 -42.22 -44.55
N PRO A 12 -8.39 -42.45 -44.16
CA PRO A 12 -8.04 -43.53 -43.25
C PRO A 12 -8.74 -43.30 -41.90
N LEU A 13 -9.19 -44.37 -41.24
CA LEU A 13 -9.94 -44.31 -39.97
C LEU A 13 -9.25 -43.41 -38.93
N TYR A 14 -7.92 -43.45 -38.87
CA TYR A 14 -7.10 -42.63 -37.98
C TYR A 14 -7.30 -41.12 -38.16
N THR A 15 -7.43 -40.61 -39.40
CA THR A 15 -7.62 -39.16 -39.62
C THR A 15 -9.00 -38.69 -39.15
N ARG A 16 -10.01 -39.57 -39.21
CA ARG A 16 -11.36 -39.27 -38.69
C ARG A 16 -11.37 -39.24 -37.17
N VAL A 17 -10.75 -40.23 -36.52
CA VAL A 17 -10.60 -40.26 -35.06
C VAL A 17 -9.85 -39.01 -34.58
N LEU A 18 -8.77 -38.64 -35.27
CA LEU A 18 -8.02 -37.41 -34.98
C LEU A 18 -8.89 -36.16 -35.11
N MET A 19 -9.77 -36.08 -36.12
CA MET A 19 -10.66 -34.94 -36.32
C MET A 19 -11.67 -34.78 -35.17
N TYR A 20 -12.25 -35.88 -34.68
CA TYR A 20 -13.16 -35.84 -33.52
C TYR A 20 -12.42 -35.50 -32.22
N LEU A 21 -11.20 -36.03 -32.02
CA LEU A 21 -10.36 -35.67 -30.86
C LEU A 21 -9.95 -34.19 -30.91
N LEU A 22 -9.55 -33.69 -32.08
CA LEU A 22 -9.21 -32.28 -32.27
C LEU A 22 -10.43 -31.40 -31.98
N MET A 23 -11.60 -31.78 -32.48
CA MET A 23 -12.85 -31.06 -32.18
C MET A 23 -13.18 -31.08 -30.68
N MET A 24 -12.99 -32.21 -30.00
CA MET A 24 -13.17 -32.32 -28.56
C MET A 24 -12.27 -31.34 -27.80
N VAL A 25 -10.99 -31.29 -28.14
CA VAL A 25 -10.02 -30.35 -27.56
C VAL A 25 -10.43 -28.90 -27.84
N LEU A 26 -10.84 -28.59 -29.07
CA LEU A 26 -11.30 -27.25 -29.44
C LEU A 26 -12.53 -26.83 -28.64
N ILE A 27 -13.55 -27.68 -28.51
CA ILE A 27 -14.75 -27.39 -27.71
C ILE A 27 -14.37 -27.17 -26.25
N VAL A 28 -13.64 -28.11 -25.63
CA VAL A 28 -13.24 -27.99 -24.22
C VAL A 28 -12.39 -26.73 -23.99
N SER A 29 -11.57 -26.31 -24.97
CA SER A 29 -10.76 -25.11 -24.85
C SER A 29 -11.57 -23.81 -24.79
N VAL A 30 -12.78 -23.81 -25.37
CA VAL A 30 -13.69 -22.66 -25.43
C VAL A 30 -14.49 -22.52 -24.13
N PHE A 31 -14.75 -23.62 -23.40
CA PHE A 31 -15.54 -23.56 -22.17
C PHE A 31 -14.88 -22.66 -21.10
N PRO A 32 -15.67 -21.85 -20.36
CA PRO A 32 -15.15 -21.01 -19.30
C PRO A 32 -14.49 -21.87 -18.21
N ARG A 33 -13.35 -21.37 -17.72
CA ARG A 33 -12.45 -22.07 -16.80
C ARG A 33 -12.56 -21.59 -15.36
N GLU A 34 -13.36 -20.55 -15.11
CA GLU A 34 -13.45 -19.87 -13.83
C GLU A 34 -14.76 -20.23 -13.14
N GLY A 35 -14.67 -20.69 -11.90
CA GLY A 35 -15.84 -20.83 -11.05
C GLY A 35 -16.24 -19.46 -10.52
N LYS A 36 -17.44 -18.99 -10.87
CA LYS A 36 -17.99 -17.73 -10.37
C LYS A 36 -18.73 -17.95 -9.07
N PHE A 37 -18.77 -16.91 -8.23
CA PHE A 37 -19.69 -16.89 -7.11
C PHE A 37 -21.13 -16.94 -7.61
N GLN A 38 -21.94 -17.80 -7.00
CA GLN A 38 -23.25 -18.19 -7.52
C GLN A 38 -24.35 -17.14 -7.38
N TYR A 39 -24.12 -16.08 -6.58
CA TYR A 39 -25.13 -15.08 -6.27
C TYR A 39 -24.74 -13.71 -6.79
N GLU A 40 -25.65 -13.08 -7.53
CA GLU A 40 -25.55 -11.68 -7.91
C GLU A 40 -26.18 -10.79 -6.84
N PHE A 41 -25.51 -9.67 -6.52
CA PHE A 41 -25.99 -8.71 -5.55
C PHE A 41 -25.55 -7.28 -5.90
N ARG A 42 -26.37 -6.30 -5.47
CA ARG A 42 -26.07 -4.87 -5.67
C ARG A 42 -26.33 -4.12 -4.38
N LYS A 43 -25.41 -3.22 -4.03
CA LYS A 43 -25.56 -2.35 -2.86
C LYS A 43 -26.87 -1.54 -2.94
N GLY A 44 -27.62 -1.50 -1.85
CA GLY A 44 -28.91 -0.81 -1.73
C GLY A 44 -30.09 -1.55 -2.37
N LYS A 45 -29.91 -2.75 -2.91
CA LYS A 45 -31.01 -3.61 -3.39
C LYS A 45 -31.33 -4.71 -2.37
N PRO A 46 -32.56 -5.24 -2.35
CA PRO A 46 -32.89 -6.42 -1.56
C PRO A 46 -32.13 -7.66 -2.05
N TRP A 47 -31.76 -8.53 -1.12
CA TRP A 47 -31.20 -9.84 -1.40
C TRP A 47 -32.29 -10.76 -1.94
N MET A 48 -32.15 -11.17 -3.20
CA MET A 48 -33.19 -11.92 -3.93
C MET A 48 -33.06 -13.45 -3.79
N HIS A 49 -31.98 -13.92 -3.18
CA HIS A 49 -31.68 -15.35 -3.04
C HIS A 49 -32.09 -15.87 -1.65
N GLU A 50 -31.97 -17.17 -1.44
CA GLU A 50 -32.18 -17.79 -0.12
C GLU A 50 -31.19 -17.26 0.93
N ASN A 51 -31.49 -17.51 2.21
CA ASN A 51 -30.65 -17.08 3.33
C ASN A 51 -29.21 -17.57 3.13
N LEU A 52 -28.25 -16.63 3.16
CA LEU A 52 -26.85 -16.95 2.98
C LEU A 52 -26.17 -17.12 4.33
N VAL A 53 -25.57 -18.28 4.52
CA VAL A 53 -24.72 -18.64 5.66
C VAL A 53 -23.30 -18.86 5.14
N ALA A 54 -22.31 -18.42 5.89
CA ALA A 54 -20.90 -18.55 5.55
C ALA A 54 -20.51 -20.03 5.40
N PRO A 55 -20.02 -20.46 4.22
CA PRO A 55 -19.65 -21.86 4.00
C PRO A 55 -18.28 -22.25 4.59
N PHE A 56 -17.44 -21.26 4.90
CA PHE A 56 -16.10 -21.42 5.48
C PHE A 56 -15.71 -20.11 6.19
N ASP A 57 -14.59 -20.13 6.91
CA ASP A 57 -14.02 -18.94 7.55
C ASP A 57 -13.34 -18.03 6.52
N PHE A 58 -13.63 -16.74 6.51
CA PHE A 58 -12.99 -15.79 5.61
C PHE A 58 -12.82 -14.40 6.22
N ALA A 59 -11.84 -13.65 5.74
CA ALA A 59 -11.57 -12.31 6.21
C ALA A 59 -12.40 -11.25 5.47
N ILE A 60 -12.91 -10.26 6.20
CA ILE A 60 -13.59 -9.10 5.62
C ILE A 60 -12.52 -8.12 5.14
N LEU A 61 -12.36 -8.01 3.83
CA LEU A 61 -11.37 -7.16 3.20
C LEU A 61 -11.79 -5.70 3.26
N LYS A 62 -10.85 -4.82 3.60
CA LYS A 62 -11.05 -3.37 3.48
C LYS A 62 -11.05 -2.96 2.01
N ASN A 63 -11.79 -1.90 1.71
CA ASN A 63 -11.72 -1.25 0.40
C ASN A 63 -10.33 -0.60 0.24
N PRO A 64 -9.66 -0.73 -0.92
CA PRO A 64 -8.44 0.02 -1.22
C PRO A 64 -8.51 1.52 -0.88
N GLU A 65 -9.64 2.19 -1.16
CA GLU A 65 -9.80 3.61 -0.83
C GLU A 65 -9.78 3.89 0.68
N GLU A 66 -10.31 2.97 1.47
CA GLU A 66 -10.29 3.08 2.93
C GLU A 66 -8.87 2.88 3.47
N VAL A 67 -8.15 1.89 2.95
CA VAL A 67 -6.75 1.64 3.31
C VAL A 67 -5.88 2.84 2.97
N GLU A 68 -6.07 3.46 1.81
CA GLU A 68 -5.32 4.66 1.44
C GLU A 68 -5.67 5.87 2.32
N LYS A 69 -6.93 6.03 2.74
CA LYS A 69 -7.32 7.05 3.72
C LYS A 69 -6.67 6.80 5.09
N GLU A 70 -6.63 5.56 5.57
CA GLU A 70 -5.93 5.21 6.81
C GLU A 70 -4.44 5.51 6.71
N LYS A 71 -3.78 5.14 5.60
CA LYS A 71 -2.36 5.47 5.36
C LYS A 71 -2.11 6.97 5.34
N ALA A 72 -3.00 7.75 4.71
CA ALA A 72 -2.89 9.20 4.68
C ALA A 72 -3.02 9.80 6.09
N ALA A 73 -3.97 9.31 6.89
CA ALA A 73 -4.13 9.74 8.28
C ALA A 73 -2.91 9.42 9.14
N VAL A 74 -2.30 8.24 8.97
CA VAL A 74 -1.05 7.86 9.67
C VAL A 74 0.10 8.79 9.27
N LYS A 75 0.26 9.09 7.98
CA LYS A 75 1.29 10.02 7.51
C LYS A 75 1.12 11.43 8.08
N MET A 76 -0.12 11.94 8.12
CA MET A 76 -0.42 13.25 8.70
C MET A 76 -0.16 13.31 10.21
N ALA A 77 -0.36 12.20 10.92
CA ALA A 77 -0.16 12.11 12.37
C ALA A 77 1.29 11.76 12.78
N ALA A 78 2.12 11.32 11.84
CA ALA A 78 3.49 10.88 12.12
C ALA A 78 4.34 12.06 12.60
N LEU A 79 5.11 11.87 13.67
CA LEU A 79 5.94 12.94 14.23
C LEU A 79 7.38 12.83 13.74
N PRO A 80 8.02 13.93 13.30
CA PRO A 80 9.42 13.91 12.91
C PRO A 80 10.33 13.74 14.14
N TYR A 81 11.39 12.97 13.98
CA TYR A 81 12.40 12.74 15.01
C TYR A 81 13.61 13.62 14.79
N TYR A 82 14.07 14.24 15.87
CA TYR A 82 15.26 15.06 15.93
C TYR A 82 16.23 14.52 16.98
N ARG A 83 17.50 14.44 16.65
CA ARG A 83 18.56 14.05 17.57
C ARG A 83 19.26 15.30 18.09
N LEU A 84 19.36 15.39 19.42
CA LEU A 84 20.15 16.44 20.05
C LEU A 84 21.64 16.09 19.94
N ASP A 85 22.39 16.92 19.24
CA ASP A 85 23.85 16.85 19.17
C ASP A 85 24.47 17.69 20.30
N THR A 86 25.03 17.01 21.29
CA THR A 86 25.69 17.66 22.43
C THR A 86 27.07 18.19 22.08
N THR A 87 27.68 17.74 20.98
CA THR A 87 29.03 18.16 20.56
C THR A 87 29.01 19.60 20.05
N ILE A 88 27.95 20.02 19.36
CA ILE A 88 27.79 21.38 18.85
C ILE A 88 27.80 22.39 20.01
N ARG A 89 27.04 22.11 21.06
CA ARG A 89 27.03 22.93 22.28
C ARG A 89 28.44 23.06 22.86
N TYR A 90 29.14 21.95 23.04
CA TYR A 90 30.48 21.92 23.62
C TYR A 90 31.46 22.76 22.78
N THR A 91 31.52 22.51 21.47
CA THR A 91 32.42 23.22 20.55
C THR A 91 32.15 24.72 20.53
N LYS A 92 30.87 25.12 20.46
CA LYS A 92 30.48 26.54 20.47
C LYS A 92 30.80 27.23 21.79
N GLN A 93 30.59 26.57 22.92
CA GLN A 93 30.98 27.12 24.23
C GLN A 93 32.50 27.28 24.36
N GLN A 94 33.29 26.35 23.81
CA GLN A 94 34.76 26.49 23.79
C GLN A 94 35.21 27.66 22.91
N THR A 95 34.70 27.77 21.68
CA THR A 95 35.02 28.89 20.78
C THR A 95 34.60 30.23 21.39
N LEU A 96 33.42 30.29 22.00
CA LEU A 96 32.94 31.47 22.71
C LEU A 96 33.91 31.86 23.84
N GLY A 97 34.34 30.91 24.67
CA GLY A 97 35.32 31.16 25.73
C GLY A 97 36.62 31.75 25.22
N GLN A 98 37.21 31.16 24.16
CA GLN A 98 38.43 31.68 23.55
C GLN A 98 38.28 33.10 23.01
N GLN A 99 37.15 33.40 22.37
CA GLN A 99 36.86 34.74 21.85
C GLN A 99 36.65 35.76 22.98
N LEU A 100 36.00 35.36 24.06
CA LEU A 100 35.80 36.19 25.25
C LEU A 100 37.11 36.44 26.00
N ASP A 101 37.96 35.43 26.17
CA ASP A 101 39.28 35.57 26.80
C ASP A 101 40.17 36.56 26.04
N GLN A 102 40.10 36.55 24.69
CA GLN A 102 40.85 37.45 23.84
C GLN A 102 40.34 38.89 23.88
N LEU A 103 39.02 39.09 23.91
CA LEU A 103 38.41 40.43 23.78
C LEU A 103 38.08 41.08 25.12
N TYR A 104 37.87 40.27 26.17
CA TYR A 104 37.51 40.67 27.53
C TYR A 104 38.32 39.87 28.56
N PRO A 105 39.65 40.09 28.68
CA PRO A 105 40.50 39.33 29.58
C PRO A 105 40.07 39.50 31.05
N LEU A 106 40.04 38.39 31.79
CA LEU A 106 39.57 38.37 33.18
C LEU A 106 40.53 39.01 34.19
N GLU A 107 41.81 39.16 33.84
CA GLU A 107 42.81 39.84 34.67
C GLU A 107 43.07 41.23 34.08
N GLN A 108 42.75 42.28 34.83
CA GLN A 108 42.91 43.68 34.42
C GLN A 108 43.43 44.51 35.60
N GLU A 109 44.26 45.52 35.32
CA GLU A 109 44.75 46.44 36.36
C GLU A 109 43.62 47.32 36.93
N ASN A 110 42.58 47.58 36.13
CA ASN A 110 41.42 48.35 36.54
C ASN A 110 40.29 47.44 37.04
N SER A 111 40.03 47.50 38.35
CA SER A 111 38.97 46.71 39.03
C SER A 111 37.55 46.87 38.44
N LEU A 112 37.22 48.05 37.88
CA LEU A 112 35.92 48.26 37.23
C LEU A 112 35.82 47.49 35.91
N VAL A 113 36.90 47.51 35.12
CA VAL A 113 36.98 46.77 33.84
C VAL A 113 36.99 45.26 34.11
N GLU A 114 37.70 44.82 35.14
CA GLU A 114 37.70 43.42 35.58
C GLU A 114 36.29 42.94 35.94
N THR A 115 35.55 43.76 36.70
CA THR A 115 34.18 43.45 37.12
C THR A 115 33.23 43.37 35.91
N GLN A 116 33.38 44.29 34.95
CA GLN A 116 32.59 44.30 33.72
C GLN A 116 32.89 43.07 32.85
N ASN A 117 34.17 42.71 32.67
CA ASN A 117 34.56 41.53 31.90
C ASN A 117 34.01 40.24 32.53
N LYS A 118 34.06 40.11 33.86
CA LYS A 118 33.45 38.99 34.58
C LYS A 118 31.94 38.89 34.34
N LEU A 119 31.23 40.01 34.33
CA LEU A 119 29.80 40.05 34.00
C LEU A 119 29.54 39.61 32.56
N ILE A 120 30.32 40.10 31.59
CA ILE A 120 30.20 39.75 30.18
C ILE A 120 30.36 38.25 29.97
N HIS A 121 31.41 37.67 30.56
CA HIS A 121 31.65 36.21 30.51
C HIS A 121 30.46 35.43 31.07
N LYS A 122 29.98 35.82 32.25
CA LYS A 122 28.85 35.17 32.90
C LYS A 122 27.59 35.19 32.00
N VAL A 123 27.22 36.37 31.49
CA VAL A 123 26.01 36.52 30.65
C VAL A 123 26.16 35.74 29.34
N ALA A 124 27.32 35.78 28.70
CA ALA A 124 27.57 35.07 27.46
C ALA A 124 27.46 33.54 27.62
N PHE A 125 28.02 32.97 28.70
CA PHE A 125 27.91 31.54 28.97
C PHE A 125 26.49 31.11 29.38
N GLU A 126 25.78 31.93 30.17
CA GLU A 126 24.38 31.68 30.53
C GLU A 126 23.46 31.69 29.30
N LEU A 127 23.71 32.62 28.37
CA LEU A 127 23.02 32.67 27.08
C LEU A 127 23.28 31.42 26.25
N ALA A 128 24.55 31.03 26.10
CA ALA A 128 24.93 29.82 25.37
C ALA A 128 24.27 28.56 25.98
N ASP A 129 24.29 28.42 27.30
CA ASP A 129 23.66 27.30 27.99
C ASP A 129 22.14 27.25 27.75
N SER A 130 21.49 28.42 27.82
CA SER A 130 20.04 28.55 27.64
C SER A 130 19.58 28.19 26.23
N ILE A 131 20.24 28.72 25.19
CA ILE A 131 19.84 28.48 23.80
C ILE A 131 20.08 27.02 23.39
N PHE A 132 21.25 26.46 23.73
CA PHE A 132 21.58 25.08 23.37
C PHE A 132 20.86 24.06 24.26
N GLY A 133 20.52 24.43 25.50
CA GLY A 133 19.73 23.60 26.42
C GLY A 133 18.27 23.45 25.99
N LYS A 134 17.65 24.52 25.46
CA LYS A 134 16.34 24.44 24.83
C LYS A 134 16.39 23.67 23.50
N GLY A 135 17.48 23.86 22.75
CA GLY A 135 17.74 23.20 21.48
C GLY A 135 17.35 24.08 20.30
N ILE A 136 18.26 24.22 19.35
CA ILE A 136 18.12 25.02 18.14
C ILE A 136 17.81 24.10 16.96
N ILE A 137 16.65 24.27 16.34
CA ILE A 137 16.18 23.50 15.20
C ILE A 137 16.39 24.26 13.88
N SER A 138 16.79 23.52 12.84
CA SER A 138 16.75 24.03 11.46
C SER A 138 15.49 23.57 10.77
N LEU A 139 14.59 24.50 10.45
CA LEU A 139 13.35 24.23 9.72
C LEU A 139 13.59 24.07 8.20
N VAL A 140 14.81 24.31 7.71
CA VAL A 140 15.14 24.29 6.27
C VAL A 140 14.86 22.93 5.63
N ASN A 141 15.01 21.85 6.38
CA ASN A 141 14.71 20.48 5.92
C ASN A 141 13.31 19.98 6.31
N SER A 142 12.52 20.78 7.04
CA SER A 142 11.16 20.45 7.47
C SER A 142 10.09 20.84 6.42
N ASN A 143 10.50 21.49 5.32
CA ASN A 143 9.66 22.02 4.24
C ASN A 143 9.05 20.96 3.30
N LYS A 144 8.85 19.72 3.76
CA LYS A 144 8.12 18.71 2.98
C LYS A 144 6.73 18.35 3.51
N ASP A 145 6.35 18.77 4.70
CA ASP A 145 4.96 18.62 5.16
C ASP A 145 4.59 19.69 6.19
N PRO A 146 3.77 20.70 5.81
CA PRO A 146 3.31 21.79 6.68
C PRO A 146 2.35 21.39 7.81
N GLU A 147 2.05 20.11 8.03
CA GLU A 147 0.87 19.69 8.81
C GLU A 147 1.17 19.00 10.15
N HIS A 148 2.44 18.91 10.53
CA HIS A 148 2.87 18.27 11.79
C HIS A 148 2.54 19.13 13.02
N GLN A 149 1.25 19.23 13.40
CA GLN A 149 0.60 19.73 14.63
C GLN A 149 1.44 20.44 15.73
N GLY A 150 2.44 21.24 15.37
CA GLY A 150 3.38 21.86 16.30
C GLY A 150 4.14 20.90 17.22
N GLN A 151 4.29 19.61 16.89
CA GLN A 151 4.94 18.61 17.77
C GLN A 151 6.08 17.88 17.08
N ILE A 152 7.12 17.57 17.84
CA ILE A 152 8.31 16.83 17.41
C ILE A 152 8.75 15.83 18.48
N ILE A 153 9.48 14.80 18.08
CA ILE A 153 10.16 13.91 19.02
C ILE A 153 11.64 14.29 19.08
N VAL A 154 12.13 14.57 20.29
CA VAL A 154 13.55 14.85 20.54
C VAL A 154 14.19 13.66 21.23
N ILE A 155 15.20 13.09 20.57
CA ILE A 155 16.06 12.03 21.08
C ILE A 155 17.26 12.67 21.77
N ARG A 156 17.40 12.40 23.07
CA ARG A 156 18.56 12.79 23.86
C ARG A 156 19.22 11.53 24.42
N HIS A 157 20.44 11.25 24.00
CA HIS A 157 21.14 9.99 24.24
C HIS A 157 20.32 8.78 23.73
N ASN A 158 19.49 8.19 24.59
CA ASN A 158 18.67 7.03 24.28
C ASN A 158 17.20 7.18 24.73
N THR A 159 16.79 8.39 25.08
CA THR A 159 15.42 8.69 25.50
C THR A 159 14.75 9.58 24.46
N ALA A 160 13.63 9.11 23.92
CA ALA A 160 12.75 9.89 23.07
C ALA A 160 11.75 10.66 23.93
N SER A 161 11.63 11.96 23.70
CA SER A 161 10.69 12.84 24.41
C SER A 161 9.87 13.65 23.41
N ARG A 162 8.56 13.69 23.61
CA ARG A 162 7.67 14.53 22.80
C ARG A 162 7.77 15.97 23.28
N LYS A 163 8.04 16.89 22.37
CA LYS A 163 8.11 18.33 22.62
C LYS A 163 7.26 19.10 21.64
N SER A 164 6.77 20.28 22.03
CA SER A 164 6.19 21.22 21.09
C SER A 164 7.30 21.96 20.33
N LEU A 165 7.02 22.40 19.10
CA LEU A 165 7.85 23.35 18.37
C LEU A 165 8.03 24.67 19.14
N GLY A 166 7.11 25.02 20.06
CA GLY A 166 7.27 26.17 20.96
C GLY A 166 8.30 25.96 22.07
N ASP A 167 8.66 24.71 22.39
CA ASP A 167 9.65 24.38 23.43
C ASP A 167 11.09 24.38 22.92
N VAL A 168 11.28 24.52 21.59
CA VAL A 168 12.56 24.60 20.91
C VAL A 168 12.71 25.96 20.25
N MET A 169 13.94 26.33 19.88
CA MET A 169 14.22 27.61 19.24
C MET A 169 14.60 27.40 17.78
N THR A 170 14.11 28.23 16.88
CA THR A 170 14.69 28.40 15.56
C THR A 170 15.91 29.32 15.64
N ILE A 171 16.75 29.32 14.60
CA ILE A 171 17.88 30.26 14.51
C ILE A 171 17.41 31.72 14.75
N PRO A 172 16.40 32.26 14.05
CA PRO A 172 15.90 33.62 14.32
C PRO A 172 15.42 33.84 15.76
N GLN A 173 14.67 32.89 16.32
CA GLN A 173 14.20 33.00 17.71
C GLN A 173 15.34 33.01 18.73
N SER A 174 16.43 32.29 18.45
CA SER A 174 17.62 32.31 19.31
C SER A 174 18.35 33.66 19.24
N PHE A 175 18.40 34.30 18.07
CA PHE A 175 18.91 35.66 17.92
C PHE A 175 18.07 36.68 18.71
N ASP A 176 16.75 36.62 18.55
CA ASP A 176 15.83 37.52 19.28
C ASP A 176 15.97 37.34 20.79
N TYR A 177 16.13 36.10 21.25
CA TYR A 177 16.35 35.77 22.66
C TYR A 177 17.67 36.35 23.19
N ILE A 178 18.76 36.20 22.43
CA ILE A 178 20.08 36.78 22.76
C ILE A 178 19.98 38.29 22.90
N ASN A 179 19.42 38.97 21.89
CA ASN A 179 19.30 40.43 21.86
C ASN A 179 18.48 40.96 23.04
N LYS A 180 17.34 40.31 23.33
CA LYS A 180 16.49 40.69 24.47
C LYS A 180 17.22 40.55 25.81
N GLN A 181 18.04 39.50 25.96
CA GLN A 181 18.78 39.28 27.20
C GLN A 181 19.97 40.24 27.34
N LEU A 182 20.62 40.61 26.25
CA LEU A 182 21.69 41.63 26.26
C LEU A 182 21.14 42.99 26.69
N GLN A 183 19.99 43.40 26.15
CA GLN A 183 19.30 44.63 26.58
C GLN A 183 18.92 44.59 28.07
N ALA A 184 18.39 43.46 28.55
CA ALA A 184 18.04 43.31 29.96
C ALA A 184 19.24 43.43 30.92
N ASN A 185 20.46 43.16 30.43
CA ASN A 185 21.69 43.28 31.19
C ASN A 185 22.47 44.59 30.90
N ASN A 186 21.93 45.50 30.08
CA ASN A 186 22.60 46.73 29.59
C ASN A 186 23.93 46.44 28.87
N LEU A 187 24.01 45.34 28.12
CA LEU A 187 25.19 44.91 27.35
C LEU A 187 24.97 45.00 25.84
N ASP A 188 23.87 45.61 25.39
CA ASP A 188 23.53 45.79 23.98
C ASP A 188 24.41 46.80 23.25
N GLY A 189 25.05 47.73 23.97
CA GLY A 189 26.04 48.66 23.44
C GLY A 189 27.44 48.06 23.19
N GLU A 190 27.70 46.83 23.65
CA GLU A 190 29.00 46.15 23.49
C GLU A 190 29.12 45.50 22.11
N GLU A 191 29.47 46.31 21.09
CA GLU A 191 29.49 45.88 19.67
C GLU A 191 30.31 44.60 19.43
N LYS A 192 31.44 44.44 20.12
CA LYS A 192 32.28 43.23 20.03
C LYS A 192 31.55 41.99 20.57
N LEU A 193 30.87 42.11 21.71
CA LEU A 193 30.10 41.03 22.32
C LEU A 193 28.92 40.62 21.43
N VAL A 194 28.17 41.61 20.93
CA VAL A 194 27.05 41.39 20.01
C VAL A 194 27.52 40.59 18.79
N LYS A 195 28.61 41.00 18.16
CA LYS A 195 29.17 40.32 16.97
C LYS A 195 29.60 38.88 17.23
N ILE A 196 30.14 38.56 18.41
CA ILE A 196 30.48 37.18 18.78
C ILE A 196 29.21 36.36 18.96
N LEU A 197 28.24 36.89 19.71
CA LEU A 197 26.99 36.21 20.02
C LEU A 197 26.08 36.06 18.80
N GLU A 198 26.22 36.91 17.79
CA GLU A 198 25.55 36.73 16.50
C GLU A 198 26.01 35.47 15.77
N ASN A 199 27.25 35.02 15.97
CA ASN A 199 27.78 33.82 15.33
C ASN A 199 27.61 32.56 16.20
N LEU A 200 26.99 32.71 17.38
CA LEU A 200 26.82 31.64 18.35
C LEU A 200 25.70 30.65 17.95
N PRO A 201 24.50 31.09 17.50
CA PRO A 201 23.43 30.18 17.12
C PRO A 201 23.82 29.19 16.02
N GLU A 202 23.78 27.91 16.35
CA GLU A 202 23.92 26.82 15.38
C GLU A 202 22.90 25.72 15.70
N PRO A 203 22.23 25.13 14.70
CA PRO A 203 21.30 24.03 14.94
C PRO A 203 21.98 22.84 15.63
N ASN A 204 21.50 22.49 16.82
CA ASN A 204 21.93 21.29 17.54
C ASN A 204 20.81 20.24 17.67
N LEU A 205 19.61 20.53 17.18
CA LEU A 205 18.55 19.56 16.94
C LEU A 205 18.54 19.18 15.46
N LEU A 206 19.10 18.02 15.15
CA LEU A 206 19.30 17.54 13.79
C LEU A 206 18.21 16.54 13.42
N TYR A 207 17.58 16.72 12.25
CA TYR A 207 16.54 15.81 11.78
C TYR A 207 17.11 14.41 11.49
N ASP A 208 16.53 13.39 12.12
CA ASP A 208 16.89 11.99 11.91
C ASP A 208 15.91 11.36 10.90
N ALA A 209 16.26 11.52 9.61
CA ALA A 209 15.42 11.06 8.51
C ALA A 209 15.27 9.53 8.48
N GLU A 210 16.32 8.80 8.86
CA GLU A 210 16.31 7.34 8.86
C GLU A 210 15.38 6.82 9.96
N PHE A 211 15.51 7.35 11.18
CA PHE A 211 14.65 6.95 12.28
C PHE A 211 13.19 7.34 12.04
N SER A 212 12.94 8.58 11.59
CA SER A 212 11.59 9.05 11.28
C SER A 212 10.91 8.18 10.22
N LYS A 213 11.65 7.81 9.16
CA LYS A 213 11.12 6.94 8.11
C LYS A 213 10.87 5.52 8.62
N ARG A 214 11.80 4.95 9.38
CA ARG A 214 11.64 3.60 9.95
C ARG A 214 10.43 3.52 10.88
N ASP A 215 10.20 4.54 11.70
CA ASP A 215 9.03 4.62 12.58
C ASP A 215 7.73 4.74 11.76
N LEU A 216 7.70 5.63 10.75
CA LEU A 216 6.56 5.75 9.84
C LEU A 216 6.25 4.44 9.10
N ASP A 217 7.26 3.78 8.55
CA ASP A 217 7.11 2.51 7.84
C ASP A 217 6.56 1.42 8.79
N GLY A 218 7.01 1.41 10.06
CA GLY A 218 6.48 0.51 11.10
C GLY A 218 5.01 0.78 11.45
N GLN A 219 4.62 2.05 11.55
CA GLN A 219 3.22 2.44 11.77
C GLN A 219 2.34 2.03 10.57
N LEU A 220 2.82 2.28 9.34
CA LEU A 220 2.11 1.89 8.11
C LEU A 220 1.97 0.36 7.98
N ALA A 221 2.95 -0.41 8.43
CA ALA A 221 2.91 -1.87 8.43
C ALA A 221 1.86 -2.46 9.41
N THR A 222 1.42 -1.68 10.40
CA THR A 222 0.39 -2.09 11.37
C THR A 222 -1.03 -1.98 10.79
N ILE A 223 -1.20 -1.27 9.67
CA ILE A 223 -2.50 -1.12 9.00
C ILE A 223 -2.96 -2.47 8.45
N SER A 224 -3.96 -3.07 9.09
CA SER A 224 -4.58 -4.31 8.61
C SER A 224 -5.35 -4.07 7.32
N GLY A 225 -5.17 -4.97 6.34
CA GLY A 225 -6.00 -5.03 5.14
C GLY A 225 -7.40 -5.60 5.37
N THR A 226 -7.72 -6.03 6.59
CA THR A 226 -8.99 -6.65 6.97
C THR A 226 -9.64 -5.92 8.15
N ARG A 227 -10.97 -5.92 8.21
CA ARG A 227 -11.74 -5.41 9.36
C ARG A 227 -12.03 -6.48 10.42
N GLY A 228 -11.93 -7.75 10.05
CA GLY A 228 -12.26 -8.89 10.90
C GLY A 228 -12.38 -10.18 10.09
N MET A 229 -12.93 -11.23 10.70
CA MET A 229 -13.28 -12.49 10.04
C MET A 229 -14.74 -12.85 10.29
N VAL A 230 -15.35 -13.49 9.30
CA VAL A 230 -16.64 -14.17 9.41
C VAL A 230 -16.36 -15.65 9.57
N GLN A 231 -17.04 -16.30 10.52
CA GLN A 231 -16.86 -17.72 10.80
C GLN A 231 -17.81 -18.59 9.96
N ALA A 232 -17.39 -19.81 9.66
CA ALA A 232 -18.23 -20.81 9.03
C ALA A 232 -19.51 -21.05 9.86
N GLY A 233 -20.66 -21.10 9.20
CA GLY A 233 -21.96 -21.22 9.87
C GLY A 233 -22.55 -19.89 10.35
N GLU A 234 -21.83 -18.78 10.26
CA GLU A 234 -22.35 -17.45 10.56
C GLU A 234 -23.33 -16.99 9.47
N LYS A 235 -24.44 -16.38 9.89
CA LYS A 235 -25.45 -15.88 8.96
C LYS A 235 -25.02 -14.54 8.37
N ILE A 236 -24.92 -14.47 7.04
CA ILE A 236 -24.46 -13.28 6.32
C ILE A 236 -25.63 -12.34 6.00
N ILE A 237 -26.69 -12.84 5.38
CA ILE A 237 -27.85 -12.03 4.96
C ILE A 237 -29.12 -12.89 4.81
N ASN A 238 -30.28 -12.35 5.18
CA ASN A 238 -31.56 -13.03 4.99
C ASN A 238 -32.18 -12.70 3.62
N GLN A 239 -33.05 -13.59 3.13
CA GLN A 239 -33.88 -13.31 1.97
C GLN A 239 -34.74 -12.06 2.18
N GLY A 240 -34.72 -11.15 1.20
CA GLY A 240 -35.44 -9.89 1.22
C GLY A 240 -34.77 -8.76 2.02
N GLU A 241 -33.67 -9.03 2.72
CA GLU A 241 -32.92 -8.02 3.45
C GLU A 241 -32.17 -7.07 2.49
N VAL A 242 -32.09 -5.79 2.84
CA VAL A 242 -31.41 -4.80 2.00
C VAL A 242 -29.90 -4.94 2.16
N VAL A 243 -29.18 -5.08 1.04
CA VAL A 243 -27.72 -5.12 1.01
C VAL A 243 -27.15 -3.74 1.38
N ASN A 244 -26.88 -3.54 2.67
CA ASN A 244 -26.28 -2.31 3.20
C ASN A 244 -24.75 -2.27 2.95
N ASN A 245 -24.05 -1.25 3.44
CA ASN A 245 -22.60 -1.12 3.20
C ASN A 245 -21.77 -2.25 3.83
N GLU A 246 -22.15 -2.71 5.02
CA GLU A 246 -21.44 -3.77 5.76
C GLU A 246 -21.69 -5.13 5.11
N SER A 247 -22.95 -5.49 4.88
CA SER A 247 -23.32 -6.75 4.21
C SER A 247 -22.73 -6.80 2.80
N PHE A 248 -22.69 -5.68 2.08
CA PHE A 248 -22.02 -5.62 0.77
C PHE A 248 -20.53 -5.95 0.85
N MET A 249 -19.82 -5.40 1.84
CA MET A 249 -18.40 -5.71 2.04
C MET A 249 -18.16 -7.18 2.41
N VAL A 250 -19.02 -7.75 3.24
CA VAL A 250 -18.94 -9.17 3.62
C VAL A 250 -19.18 -10.06 2.39
N LEU A 251 -20.23 -9.79 1.62
CA LEU A 251 -20.55 -10.52 0.39
C LEU A 251 -19.44 -10.43 -0.65
N GLU A 252 -18.86 -9.24 -0.83
CA GLU A 252 -17.76 -9.03 -1.77
C GLU A 252 -16.47 -9.73 -1.32
N SER A 253 -16.20 -9.76 -0.02
CA SER A 253 -15.06 -10.50 0.55
C SER A 253 -15.25 -12.00 0.38
N LEU A 254 -16.46 -12.52 0.66
CA LEU A 254 -16.81 -13.91 0.43
C LEU A 254 -16.69 -14.28 -1.06
N ARG A 255 -17.20 -13.44 -1.96
CA ARG A 255 -17.10 -13.63 -3.41
C ARG A 255 -15.64 -13.77 -3.83
N ARG A 256 -14.78 -12.85 -3.41
CA ARG A 256 -13.35 -12.86 -3.77
C ARG A 256 -12.64 -14.10 -3.22
N ASP A 257 -12.92 -14.50 -1.98
CA ASP A 257 -12.27 -15.67 -1.39
C ASP A 257 -12.80 -16.99 -1.96
N TYR A 258 -14.09 -17.04 -2.30
CA TYR A 258 -14.69 -18.17 -2.99
C TYR A 258 -14.09 -18.37 -4.39
N GLU A 259 -13.97 -17.28 -5.16
CA GLU A 259 -13.36 -17.31 -6.50
C GLU A 259 -11.86 -17.63 -6.44
N SER A 260 -11.12 -17.16 -5.41
CA SER A 260 -9.70 -17.46 -5.22
C SER A 260 -9.48 -18.95 -4.91
N GLN A 261 -10.29 -19.54 -4.02
CA GLN A 261 -10.25 -20.96 -3.68
C GLN A 261 -10.62 -21.86 -4.87
N LEU A 262 -11.50 -21.40 -5.77
CA LEU A 262 -11.84 -22.14 -7.00
C LEU A 262 -10.72 -22.09 -8.05
N GLY A 263 -9.86 -21.07 -8.00
CA GLY A 263 -8.64 -20.99 -8.82
C GLY A 263 -7.52 -21.95 -8.37
N GLU A 264 -7.70 -22.67 -7.26
CA GLU A 264 -6.71 -23.63 -6.76
C GLU A 264 -6.67 -24.88 -7.67
N SER A 265 -5.46 -25.26 -8.09
CA SER A 265 -5.19 -26.24 -9.16
C SER A 265 -5.89 -27.60 -9.05
N SER A 266 -6.22 -28.04 -7.83
CA SER A 266 -6.85 -29.32 -7.56
C SER A 266 -8.33 -29.36 -7.98
N ARG A 267 -9.11 -28.31 -7.69
CA ARG A 267 -10.53 -28.22 -8.08
C ARG A 267 -10.68 -27.97 -9.58
N PHE A 268 -9.75 -27.24 -10.17
CA PHE A 268 -9.70 -27.04 -11.62
C PHE A 268 -9.61 -28.36 -12.40
N ALA A 269 -8.84 -29.34 -11.91
CA ALA A 269 -8.73 -30.65 -12.54
C ALA A 269 -10.07 -31.42 -12.57
N PHE A 270 -10.88 -31.34 -11.50
CA PHE A 270 -12.19 -31.97 -11.46
C PHE A 270 -13.19 -31.30 -12.41
N ILE A 271 -13.18 -29.97 -12.49
CA ILE A 271 -14.02 -29.21 -13.43
C ILE A 271 -13.65 -29.58 -14.87
N LEU A 272 -12.36 -29.60 -15.19
CA LEU A 272 -11.86 -29.97 -16.51
C LEU A 272 -12.22 -31.43 -16.87
N ALA A 273 -12.09 -32.36 -15.92
CA ALA A 273 -12.47 -33.75 -16.12
C ALA A 273 -13.97 -33.89 -16.43
N GLY A 274 -14.84 -33.16 -15.72
CA GLY A 274 -16.27 -33.12 -15.99
C GLY A 274 -16.60 -32.55 -17.37
N GLN A 275 -15.92 -31.46 -17.78
CA GLN A 275 -16.08 -30.87 -19.11
C GLN A 275 -15.65 -31.83 -20.22
N ILE A 276 -14.48 -32.48 -20.07
CA ILE A 276 -14.00 -33.50 -21.01
C ILE A 276 -15.02 -34.63 -21.11
N LEU A 277 -15.53 -35.15 -19.99
CA LEU A 277 -16.52 -36.22 -19.97
C LEU A 277 -17.81 -35.83 -20.72
N LEU A 278 -18.36 -34.64 -20.43
CA LEU A 278 -19.60 -34.15 -21.04
C LEU A 278 -19.45 -33.98 -22.56
N VAL A 279 -18.34 -33.38 -23.00
CA VAL A 279 -18.05 -33.22 -24.43
C VAL A 279 -17.81 -34.57 -25.09
N ALA A 280 -17.17 -35.52 -24.41
CA ALA A 280 -16.97 -36.89 -24.93
C ALA A 280 -18.30 -37.59 -25.19
N ILE A 281 -19.22 -37.52 -24.22
CA ILE A 281 -20.57 -38.10 -24.35
C ILE A 281 -21.31 -37.45 -25.52
N SER A 282 -21.25 -36.13 -25.63
CA SER A 282 -21.94 -35.37 -26.68
C SER A 282 -21.40 -35.71 -28.09
N ILE A 283 -20.07 -35.76 -28.25
CA ILE A 283 -19.42 -36.18 -29.50
C ILE A 283 -19.71 -37.66 -29.80
N SER A 284 -19.73 -38.53 -28.78
CA SER A 284 -20.06 -39.94 -28.97
C SER A 284 -21.48 -40.13 -29.52
N VAL A 285 -22.46 -39.38 -29.00
CA VAL A 285 -23.83 -39.39 -29.54
C VAL A 285 -23.85 -38.93 -31.00
N LEU A 286 -23.10 -37.88 -31.34
CA LEU A 286 -22.98 -37.41 -32.72
C LEU A 286 -22.33 -38.46 -33.65
N ILE A 287 -21.27 -39.14 -33.19
CA ILE A 287 -20.61 -40.22 -33.93
C ILE A 287 -21.60 -41.36 -34.19
N PHE A 288 -22.32 -41.81 -33.15
CA PHE A 288 -23.33 -42.87 -33.32
C PHE A 288 -24.46 -42.45 -34.26
N PHE A 289 -24.93 -41.21 -34.16
CA PHE A 289 -25.96 -40.68 -35.05
C PHE A 289 -25.50 -40.71 -36.52
N LEU A 290 -24.30 -40.19 -36.81
CA LEU A 290 -23.76 -40.20 -38.17
C LEU A 290 -23.50 -41.63 -38.67
N PHE A 291 -23.04 -42.53 -37.79
CA PHE A 291 -22.76 -43.92 -38.16
C PHE A 291 -24.04 -44.70 -38.51
N PHE A 292 -25.08 -44.63 -37.66
CA PHE A 292 -26.30 -45.43 -37.83
C PHE A 292 -27.31 -44.83 -38.80
N PHE A 293 -27.51 -43.51 -38.77
CA PHE A 293 -28.59 -42.86 -39.52
C PHE A 293 -28.12 -42.14 -40.79
N ARG A 294 -26.85 -41.74 -40.87
CA ARG A 294 -26.35 -40.89 -41.94
C ARG A 294 -24.95 -41.28 -42.41
N ARG A 295 -24.80 -42.55 -42.77
CA ARG A 295 -23.52 -43.16 -43.16
C ARG A 295 -22.89 -42.46 -44.37
N ASP A 296 -23.71 -41.91 -45.27
CA ASP A 296 -23.28 -41.08 -46.41
C ASP A 296 -22.51 -39.82 -46.00
N VAL A 297 -22.83 -39.24 -44.84
CA VAL A 297 -22.08 -38.12 -44.28
C VAL A 297 -20.89 -38.57 -43.46
N PHE A 298 -21.04 -39.64 -42.68
CA PHE A 298 -19.93 -40.20 -41.90
C PHE A 298 -18.74 -40.62 -42.78
N GLU A 299 -19.01 -41.08 -44.01
CA GLU A 299 -17.98 -41.48 -44.97
C GLU A 299 -17.36 -40.30 -45.74
N ASP A 300 -18.07 -39.17 -45.86
CA ASP A 300 -17.57 -37.96 -46.51
C ASP A 300 -16.91 -37.01 -45.49
N SER A 301 -15.58 -36.93 -45.55
CA SER A 301 -14.81 -36.12 -44.60
C SER A 301 -15.05 -34.62 -44.73
N LYS A 302 -15.41 -34.12 -45.93
CA LYS A 302 -15.74 -32.70 -46.12
C LYS A 302 -17.08 -32.36 -45.48
N ARG A 303 -18.07 -33.25 -45.60
CA ARG A 303 -19.39 -33.07 -44.98
C ARG A 303 -19.28 -33.16 -43.45
N THR A 304 -18.54 -34.13 -42.93
CA THR A 304 -18.33 -34.26 -41.49
C THR A 304 -17.54 -33.08 -40.91
N SER A 305 -16.46 -32.63 -41.57
CA SER A 305 -15.68 -31.48 -41.09
C SER A 305 -16.51 -30.19 -41.09
N LEU A 306 -17.38 -30.00 -42.09
CA LEU A 306 -18.28 -28.84 -42.14
C LEU A 306 -19.28 -28.85 -40.98
N ILE A 307 -19.84 -30.01 -40.63
CA ILE A 307 -20.75 -30.13 -39.48
C ILE A 307 -20.01 -29.81 -38.17
N LEU A 308 -18.81 -30.37 -37.96
CA LEU A 308 -18.01 -30.06 -36.77
C LEU A 308 -17.66 -28.58 -36.71
N LEU A 309 -17.24 -27.97 -37.82
CA LEU A 309 -16.93 -26.54 -37.88
C LEU A 309 -18.15 -25.67 -37.51
N LEU A 310 -19.35 -26.00 -38.01
CA LEU A 310 -20.57 -25.26 -37.67
C LEU A 310 -20.91 -25.36 -36.19
N ILE A 311 -20.79 -26.56 -35.60
CA ILE A 311 -20.98 -26.77 -34.16
C ILE A 311 -19.95 -25.95 -33.37
N PHE A 312 -18.69 -25.96 -33.79
CA PHE A 312 -17.63 -25.18 -33.15
C PHE A 312 -17.95 -23.69 -33.19
N MET A 313 -18.40 -23.19 -34.33
CA MET A 313 -18.75 -21.78 -34.51
C MET A 313 -19.92 -21.37 -33.60
N MET A 314 -20.94 -22.24 -33.46
CA MET A 314 -22.07 -22.01 -32.58
C MET A 314 -21.66 -21.96 -31.10
N VAL A 315 -20.84 -22.93 -30.66
CA VAL A 315 -20.32 -22.98 -29.27
C VAL A 315 -19.35 -21.82 -29.00
N GLY A 316 -18.50 -21.49 -29.97
CA GLY A 316 -17.57 -20.36 -29.90
C GLY A 316 -18.29 -19.02 -29.75
N SER A 317 -19.36 -18.81 -30.52
CA SER A 317 -20.17 -17.59 -30.45
C SER A 317 -20.86 -17.43 -29.08
N THR A 318 -21.49 -18.50 -28.58
CA THR A 318 -22.17 -18.49 -27.27
C THR A 318 -21.19 -18.25 -26.13
N SER A 319 -20.02 -18.90 -26.15
CA SER A 319 -19.00 -18.67 -25.14
C SER A 319 -18.38 -17.27 -25.21
N PHE A 320 -18.23 -16.70 -26.40
CA PHE A 320 -17.73 -15.33 -26.56
C PHE A 320 -18.68 -14.31 -25.94
N LEU A 321 -19.99 -14.46 -26.18
CA LEU A 321 -21.02 -13.59 -25.60
C LEU A 321 -21.05 -13.64 -24.06
N LEU A 322 -20.93 -14.85 -23.48
CA LEU A 322 -20.88 -15.03 -22.03
C LEU A 322 -19.64 -14.40 -21.38
N ARG A 323 -18.55 -14.21 -22.13
CA ARG A 323 -17.35 -13.55 -21.65
C ARG A 323 -17.41 -12.03 -21.79
N SER A 324 -18.10 -11.52 -22.82
CA SER A 324 -18.19 -10.09 -23.10
C SER A 324 -19.23 -9.34 -22.28
N ASN A 325 -20.22 -10.04 -21.70
CA ASN A 325 -21.16 -9.47 -20.73
C ASN A 325 -20.81 -9.94 -19.31
N PRO A 326 -19.88 -9.28 -18.61
CA PRO A 326 -19.81 -9.37 -17.17
C PRO A 326 -20.95 -8.50 -16.60
N ASP A 327 -22.10 -9.11 -16.33
CA ASP A 327 -23.14 -8.46 -15.50
C ASP A 327 -22.69 -8.33 -14.04
#